data_AF-A0A4R4R632-F1
#
_entry.id   AF-A0A4R4R632-F1
#
_cell.length_a   1.000
_cell.length_b   1.000
_cell.length_c   1.000
_cell.angle_alpha   90.00
_cell.angle_beta   90.00
_cell.angle_gamma   90.00
#
_symmetry.space_group_name_H-M   'P 1'
#
loop_
_entity.id
_entity.type
_entity.pdbx_description
1 polymer ?
#
loop_
_entity_poly.entity_id
_entity_poly.type
_entity_poly.pdbx_seq_one_letter_code
_entity_poly.pdbx_strand_id
1 'polypeptide(L)'
;MVAWAVAFVAGWLVIGLPTDPAYAFLWIWAATIAWHSRRPWRSHLRFARDWVPVVSLLAVYNLSRGFADNGATPHAMELIVADRFMFGWATGGEVPTVWLQEHLYRPEVRWWDVLASWVYFSHFVVALAAAAVLWLRDRPRWAAFMRRWGFLCASGLVTYFLYPAAPPWWAAQNGLLTEVARISTRGWKAFGMHGAGNLLNAGQIASNPVAAMPSLHTAFALFVVVFFLRSARRRWWPLLLAYPLAMTFTLVYSGEHYVIDVLVGWAYVGLAFLVVGLGERWWAARRAPASGPPDGGPRGAEADPVADPPAVPATR
;
A
#
# COMPACT_ATOMS: atom_id res chain seq x y z
N MET A 1 8.73 -1.97 25.22
CA MET A 1 7.40 -1.84 24.59
C MET A 1 6.49 -0.81 25.27
N VAL A 2 6.17 -0.93 26.56
CA VAL A 2 5.26 0.03 27.25
C VAL A 2 5.75 1.48 27.14
N ALA A 3 7.02 1.75 27.44
CA ALA A 3 7.60 3.09 27.32
C ALA A 3 7.51 3.66 25.88
N TRP A 4 7.72 2.82 24.86
CA TRP A 4 7.56 3.23 23.46
C TRP A 4 6.11 3.56 23.13
N ALA A 5 5.15 2.76 23.59
CA ALA A 5 3.73 3.01 23.35
C ALA A 5 3.26 4.32 24.00
N VAL A 6 3.69 4.57 25.25
CA VAL A 6 3.42 5.84 25.94
C VAL A 6 4.05 7.02 25.20
N ALA A 7 5.31 6.90 24.78
CA ALA A 7 5.98 7.95 24.01
C ALA A 7 5.31 8.19 22.65
N PHE A 8 4.89 7.13 21.95
CA PHE A 8 4.19 7.23 20.66
C PHE A 8 2.84 7.94 20.83
N VAL A 9 2.05 7.57 21.83
CA VAL A 9 0.77 8.24 22.12
C VAL A 9 1.00 9.70 22.51
N ALA A 10 1.97 9.99 23.36
CA ALA A 10 2.30 11.37 23.74
C ALA A 10 2.77 12.20 22.54
N GLY A 11 3.71 11.68 21.75
CA GLY A 11 4.20 12.34 20.54
C GLY A 11 3.09 12.52 19.49
N TRP A 12 2.21 11.55 19.36
CA TRP A 12 1.02 11.66 18.52
C TRP A 12 0.07 12.75 19.02
N LEU A 13 -0.21 12.85 20.33
CA LEU A 13 -1.09 13.90 20.87
C LEU A 13 -0.49 15.31 20.76
N VAL A 14 0.84 15.45 20.87
CA VAL A 14 1.53 16.74 20.88
C VAL A 14 1.89 17.22 19.48
N ILE A 15 2.51 16.36 18.68
CA ILE A 15 3.08 16.68 17.37
C ILE A 15 2.13 16.24 16.26
N GLY A 16 1.36 15.19 16.48
CA GLY A 16 0.49 14.59 15.47
C GLY A 16 0.99 13.28 14.92
N LEU A 17 0.15 12.64 14.10
CA LEU A 17 0.46 11.33 13.54
C LEU A 17 1.67 11.42 12.61
N PRO A 18 2.54 10.40 12.56
CA PRO A 18 3.65 10.41 11.64
C PRO A 18 3.19 10.15 10.21
N THR A 19 2.99 11.22 9.46
CA THR A 19 2.48 11.16 8.09
C THR A 19 3.57 11.44 7.05
N ASP A 20 4.64 12.10 7.47
CA ASP A 20 5.89 12.16 6.72
C ASP A 20 6.63 10.79 6.78
N PRO A 21 7.15 10.27 5.65
CA PRO A 21 7.84 8.98 5.62
C PRO A 21 9.06 8.88 6.54
N ALA A 22 9.83 9.95 6.72
CA ALA A 22 10.99 9.92 7.62
C ALA A 22 10.54 9.92 9.09
N TYR A 23 9.54 10.71 9.44
CA TYR A 23 8.97 10.70 10.79
C TYR A 23 8.30 9.36 11.12
N ALA A 24 7.56 8.77 10.18
CA ALA A 24 7.00 7.43 10.31
C ALA A 24 8.09 6.36 10.47
N PHE A 25 9.15 6.45 9.68
CA PHE A 25 10.29 5.55 9.79
C PHE A 25 10.94 5.59 11.18
N LEU A 26 11.16 6.78 11.75
CA LEU A 26 11.75 6.92 13.09
C LEU A 26 10.91 6.20 14.15
N TRP A 27 9.59 6.37 14.12
CA TRP A 27 8.68 5.70 15.05
C TRP A 27 8.65 4.18 14.86
N ILE A 28 8.59 3.71 13.61
CA ILE A 28 8.62 2.28 13.29
C ILE A 28 9.95 1.67 13.71
N TRP A 29 11.07 2.33 13.44
CA TRP A 29 12.40 1.88 13.83
C TRP A 29 12.52 1.79 15.36
N ALA A 30 12.08 2.83 16.07
CA ALA A 30 12.01 2.84 17.54
C ALA A 30 11.12 1.69 18.06
N ALA A 31 10.01 1.37 17.39
CA ALA A 31 9.16 0.23 17.75
C ALA A 31 9.92 -1.10 17.60
N THR A 32 10.67 -1.27 16.51
CA THR A 32 11.47 -2.49 16.31
C THR A 32 12.59 -2.65 17.34
N ILE A 33 13.21 -1.53 17.77
CA ILE A 33 14.20 -1.51 18.86
C ILE A 33 13.52 -1.89 20.17
N ALA A 34 12.37 -1.29 20.48
CA ALA A 34 11.63 -1.56 21.71
C ALA A 34 11.11 -3.01 21.79
N TRP A 35 10.81 -3.64 20.64
CA TRP A 35 10.34 -5.02 20.53
C TRP A 35 11.50 -6.02 20.69
N HIS A 36 12.68 -5.68 20.18
CA HIS A 36 13.87 -6.53 20.22
C HIS A 36 14.99 -5.93 21.08
N SER A 37 14.65 -5.31 22.22
CA SER A 37 15.59 -4.51 23.03
C SER A 37 16.81 -5.28 23.55
N ARG A 38 16.70 -6.61 23.64
CA ARG A 38 17.78 -7.51 24.09
C ARG A 38 18.77 -7.88 22.98
N ARG A 39 18.53 -7.50 21.72
CA ARG A 39 19.41 -7.80 20.61
C ARG A 39 20.58 -6.80 20.57
N PRO A 40 21.77 -7.21 20.06
CA PRO A 40 22.91 -6.31 19.97
C PRO A 40 22.64 -5.13 19.02
N TRP A 41 23.20 -3.96 19.32
CA TRP A 41 22.99 -2.71 18.57
C TRP A 41 23.15 -2.86 17.04
N ARG A 42 24.13 -3.65 16.59
CA ARG A 42 24.37 -3.94 15.16
C ARG A 42 23.15 -4.52 14.44
N SER A 43 22.25 -5.21 15.15
CA SER A 43 21.02 -5.75 14.58
C SER A 43 19.98 -4.67 14.25
N HIS A 44 19.92 -3.62 15.05
CA HIS A 44 19.04 -2.47 14.84
C HIS A 44 19.55 -1.59 13.69
N LEU A 45 20.88 -1.50 13.51
CA LEU A 45 21.49 -0.81 12.36
C LEU A 45 21.17 -1.50 11.02
N ARG A 46 20.93 -2.82 11.01
CA ARG A 46 20.48 -3.51 9.78
C ARG A 46 19.09 -3.05 9.33
N PHE A 47 18.18 -2.77 10.28
CA PHE A 47 16.88 -2.22 9.95
C PHE A 47 17.06 -0.86 9.26
N ALA A 48 17.84 0.03 9.88
CA ALA A 48 18.14 1.33 9.28
C ALA A 48 18.79 1.18 7.89
N ARG A 49 19.80 0.32 7.74
CA ARG A 49 20.45 0.10 6.44
C ARG A 49 19.47 -0.36 5.35
N ASP A 50 18.57 -1.29 5.66
CA ASP A 50 17.62 -1.83 4.68
C ASP A 50 16.49 -0.84 4.34
N TRP A 51 16.16 0.05 5.29
CA TRP A 51 15.05 0.99 5.17
C TRP A 51 15.44 2.39 4.72
N VAL A 52 16.68 2.83 4.96
CA VAL A 52 17.16 4.15 4.50
C VAL A 52 16.94 4.31 3.00
N PRO A 53 17.28 3.35 2.11
CA PRO A 53 16.98 3.49 0.69
C PRO A 53 15.48 3.63 0.39
N VAL A 54 14.62 2.93 1.14
CA VAL A 54 13.17 3.00 0.99
C VAL A 54 12.66 4.38 1.39
N VAL A 55 13.08 4.88 2.55
CA VAL A 55 12.68 6.19 3.08
C VAL A 55 13.22 7.31 2.20
N SER A 56 14.46 7.22 1.74
CA SER A 56 15.04 8.17 0.79
C SER A 56 14.27 8.17 -0.52
N LEU A 57 13.89 7.00 -1.05
CA LEU A 57 13.07 6.92 -2.25
C LEU A 57 11.69 7.54 -2.04
N LEU A 58 11.05 7.31 -0.89
CA LEU A 58 9.76 7.93 -0.55
C LEU A 58 9.86 9.45 -0.35
N ALA A 59 10.95 9.92 0.24
CA ALA A 59 11.22 11.35 0.39
C ALA A 59 11.42 12.01 -0.98
N VAL A 60 12.26 11.41 -1.84
CA VAL A 60 12.47 11.88 -3.22
C VAL A 60 11.16 11.84 -4.01
N TYR A 61 10.38 10.78 -3.85
CA TYR A 61 9.07 10.62 -4.46
C TYR A 61 8.07 11.71 -4.02
N ASN A 62 8.03 12.04 -2.72
CA ASN A 62 7.15 13.09 -2.20
C ASN A 62 7.59 14.47 -2.71
N LEU A 63 8.89 14.73 -2.73
CA LEU A 63 9.46 15.95 -3.29
C LEU A 63 9.16 16.06 -4.79
N SER A 64 9.40 15.01 -5.58
CA SER A 64 9.17 15.02 -7.02
C SER A 64 7.70 15.16 -7.37
N ARG A 65 6.80 14.53 -6.60
CA ARG A 65 5.35 14.73 -6.76
C ARG A 65 4.98 16.20 -6.65
N GLY A 66 5.59 16.94 -5.71
CA GLY A 66 5.38 18.38 -5.52
C GLY A 66 5.70 19.24 -6.76
N PHE A 67 6.51 18.75 -7.70
CA PHE A 67 6.84 19.42 -8.96
C PHE A 67 6.11 18.86 -10.18
N ALA A 68 5.22 17.87 -10.00
CA ALA A 68 4.63 17.16 -11.13
C ALA A 68 3.61 17.98 -11.93
N ASP A 69 3.17 19.15 -11.44
CA ASP A 69 2.20 20.01 -12.11
C ASP A 69 2.83 20.93 -13.16
N ASN A 70 4.14 21.23 -13.12
CA ASN A 70 4.92 21.91 -14.18
C ASN A 70 4.22 23.10 -14.91
N GLY A 71 3.23 23.75 -14.29
CA GLY A 71 2.39 24.76 -14.94
C GLY A 71 1.41 24.25 -16.02
N ALA A 72 1.25 22.94 -16.19
CA ALA A 72 0.30 22.34 -17.12
C ALA A 72 -1.13 22.40 -16.57
N THR A 73 -2.11 22.63 -17.45
CA THR A 73 -3.52 22.55 -17.06
C THR A 73 -3.89 21.10 -16.75
N PRO A 74 -4.40 20.81 -15.55
CA PRO A 74 -4.71 19.44 -15.16
C PRO A 74 -5.94 18.91 -15.91
N HIS A 75 -5.94 17.62 -16.18
CA HIS A 75 -7.11 16.90 -16.69
C HIS A 75 -8.18 16.81 -15.60
N ALA A 76 -9.40 17.18 -15.95
CA ALA A 76 -10.51 17.25 -14.99
C ALA A 76 -11.81 16.78 -15.65
N MET A 77 -12.10 17.29 -16.85
CA MET A 77 -13.33 17.00 -17.56
C MET A 77 -13.46 15.53 -17.93
N GLU A 78 -12.38 14.89 -18.33
CA GLU A 78 -12.34 13.47 -18.69
C GLU A 78 -12.71 12.60 -17.48
N LEU A 79 -12.26 12.98 -16.28
CA LEU A 79 -12.55 12.27 -15.04
C LEU A 79 -14.01 12.46 -14.62
N ILE A 80 -14.52 13.70 -14.70
CA ILE A 80 -15.93 14.03 -14.44
C ILE A 80 -16.84 13.24 -15.38
N VAL A 81 -16.54 13.25 -16.68
CA VAL A 81 -17.32 12.53 -17.69
C VAL A 81 -17.26 11.03 -17.45
N ALA A 82 -16.10 10.47 -17.11
CA ALA A 82 -15.98 9.05 -16.78
C ALA A 82 -16.86 8.66 -15.58
N ASP A 83 -16.82 9.43 -14.49
CA ASP A 83 -17.64 9.16 -13.30
C ASP A 83 -19.14 9.31 -13.58
N ARG A 84 -19.54 10.37 -14.31
CA ARG A 84 -20.95 10.55 -14.74
C ARG A 84 -21.41 9.44 -15.67
N PHE A 85 -20.55 8.99 -16.58
CA PHE A 85 -20.89 7.87 -17.47
C PHE A 85 -21.10 6.56 -16.68
N MET A 86 -20.21 6.26 -15.73
CA MET A 86 -20.27 5.02 -14.95
C MET A 86 -21.40 5.01 -13.91
N PHE A 87 -21.66 6.15 -13.26
CA PHE A 87 -22.51 6.21 -12.07
C PHE A 87 -23.65 7.23 -12.15
N GLY A 88 -23.67 8.12 -13.15
CA GLY A 88 -24.69 9.15 -13.34
C GLY A 88 -26.11 8.60 -13.35
N TRP A 89 -26.31 7.39 -13.87
CA TRP A 89 -27.61 6.72 -13.85
C TRP A 89 -28.14 6.43 -12.44
N ALA A 90 -27.26 6.29 -11.45
CA ALA A 90 -27.61 6.04 -10.04
C ALA A 90 -27.57 7.32 -9.19
N THR A 91 -26.86 8.36 -9.63
CA THR A 91 -26.63 9.62 -8.92
C THR A 91 -27.40 10.81 -9.50
N GLY A 92 -28.37 10.57 -10.39
CA GLY A 92 -29.19 11.63 -10.98
C GLY A 92 -28.44 12.52 -12.00
N GLY A 93 -27.39 11.98 -12.62
CA GLY A 93 -26.54 12.67 -13.59
C GLY A 93 -25.29 13.32 -12.99
N GLU A 94 -25.15 13.32 -11.67
CA GLU A 94 -23.99 13.90 -11.00
C GLU A 94 -22.84 12.92 -10.78
N VAL A 95 -21.65 13.44 -10.47
CA VAL A 95 -20.54 12.57 -10.03
C VAL A 95 -20.82 12.03 -8.61
N PRO A 96 -20.37 10.80 -8.28
CA PRO A 96 -20.58 10.21 -6.95
C PRO A 96 -20.16 11.08 -5.77
N THR A 97 -19.09 11.87 -5.93
CA THR A 97 -18.61 12.81 -4.90
C THR A 97 -19.66 13.85 -4.55
N VAL A 98 -20.24 14.52 -5.55
CA VAL A 98 -21.29 15.54 -5.36
C VAL A 98 -22.51 14.89 -4.71
N TRP A 99 -22.97 13.78 -5.27
CA TRP A 99 -24.11 13.04 -4.74
C TRP A 99 -23.91 12.63 -3.28
N LEU A 100 -22.74 12.10 -2.92
CA LEU A 100 -22.44 11.70 -1.54
C LEU A 100 -22.45 12.89 -0.59
N GLN A 101 -21.90 14.04 -0.99
CA GLN A 101 -21.90 15.22 -0.13
C GLN A 101 -23.31 15.81 0.03
N GLU A 102 -24.11 15.88 -1.03
CA GLU A 102 -25.50 16.33 -0.93
C GLU A 102 -26.31 15.52 0.11
N HIS A 103 -26.06 14.21 0.19
CA HIS A 103 -26.81 13.31 1.06
C HIS A 103 -26.22 13.18 2.47
N LEU A 104 -24.89 13.19 2.62
CA LEU A 104 -24.21 12.84 3.87
C LEU A 104 -23.47 14.01 4.52
N TYR A 105 -23.05 15.01 3.75
CA TYR A 105 -22.33 16.15 4.30
C TYR A 105 -23.27 17.05 5.10
N ARG A 106 -22.77 17.48 6.26
CA ARG A 106 -23.38 18.47 7.15
C ARG A 106 -22.30 19.43 7.62
N PRO A 107 -22.60 20.71 7.86
CA PRO A 107 -21.62 21.65 8.41
C PRO A 107 -21.02 21.17 9.73
N GLU A 108 -21.83 20.56 10.59
CA GLU A 108 -21.37 19.95 11.83
C GLU A 108 -20.66 18.62 11.58
N VAL A 109 -19.62 18.34 12.37
CA VAL A 109 -18.91 17.06 12.29
C VAL A 109 -19.79 15.94 12.85
N ARG A 110 -19.95 14.87 12.07
CA ARG A 110 -20.71 13.67 12.40
C ARG A 110 -19.76 12.51 12.70
N TRP A 111 -20.26 11.48 13.37
CA TRP A 111 -19.45 10.32 13.76
C TRP A 111 -18.86 9.57 12.55
N TRP A 112 -19.52 9.59 11.39
CA TRP A 112 -18.99 8.98 10.17
C TRP A 112 -17.82 9.77 9.57
N ASP A 113 -17.76 11.09 9.76
CA ASP A 113 -16.61 11.89 9.33
C ASP A 113 -15.36 11.54 10.12
N VAL A 114 -15.52 11.20 11.39
CA VAL A 114 -14.45 10.69 12.25
C VAL A 114 -13.91 9.39 11.69
N LEU A 115 -14.80 8.44 11.36
CA LEU A 115 -14.39 7.17 10.77
C LEU A 115 -13.74 7.37 9.40
N ALA A 116 -14.29 8.25 8.56
CA ALA A 116 -13.71 8.59 7.26
C ALA A 116 -12.29 9.16 7.44
N SER A 117 -12.07 10.09 8.37
CA SER A 117 -10.72 10.57 8.66
C SER A 117 -9.80 9.44 9.14
N TRP A 118 -10.26 8.54 10.02
CA TRP A 118 -9.44 7.40 10.47
C TRP A 118 -9.04 6.46 9.34
N VAL A 119 -9.97 6.14 8.45
CA VAL A 119 -9.71 5.33 7.26
C VAL A 119 -8.75 6.08 6.33
N TYR A 120 -8.96 7.37 6.10
CA TYR A 120 -8.03 8.19 5.30
C TYR A 120 -6.59 8.08 5.83
N PHE A 121 -6.41 8.25 7.14
CA PHE A 121 -5.08 8.21 7.76
C PHE A 121 -4.41 6.84 7.77
N SER A 122 -5.17 5.75 7.75
CA SER A 122 -4.58 4.43 7.73
C SER A 122 -3.71 4.20 6.50
N HIS A 123 -3.92 4.95 5.41
CA HIS A 123 -3.04 4.97 4.24
C HIS A 123 -1.56 5.18 4.58
N PHE A 124 -1.24 6.14 5.45
CA PHE A 124 0.13 6.49 5.81
C PHE A 124 0.83 5.40 6.63
N VAL A 125 0.06 4.54 7.30
CA VAL A 125 0.59 3.58 8.28
C VAL A 125 0.56 2.15 7.76
N VAL A 126 -0.54 1.73 7.13
CA VAL A 126 -0.84 0.30 6.90
C VAL A 126 0.21 -0.38 6.00
N ALA A 127 0.64 0.25 4.90
CA ALA A 127 1.64 -0.34 4.01
C ALA A 127 3.03 -0.43 4.66
N LEU A 128 3.45 0.64 5.36
CA LEU A 128 4.74 0.67 6.06
C LEU A 128 4.76 -0.31 7.24
N ALA A 129 3.67 -0.40 8.00
CA ALA A 129 3.53 -1.35 9.09
C ALA A 129 3.57 -2.80 8.57
N ALA A 130 2.86 -3.10 7.48
CA ALA A 130 2.93 -4.41 6.83
C ALA A 130 4.36 -4.75 6.38
N ALA A 131 5.05 -3.82 5.74
CA ALA A 131 6.45 -3.99 5.36
C ALA A 131 7.35 -4.22 6.59
N ALA A 132 7.19 -3.46 7.67
CA ALA A 132 7.98 -3.62 8.89
C ALA A 132 7.75 -5.00 9.54
N VAL A 133 6.50 -5.44 9.63
CA VAL A 133 6.15 -6.77 10.15
C VAL A 133 6.76 -7.87 9.28
N LEU A 134 6.67 -7.76 7.95
CA LEU A 134 7.30 -8.71 7.03
C LEU A 134 8.82 -8.71 7.19
N TRP A 135 9.45 -7.54 7.33
CA TRP A 135 10.91 -7.46 7.52
C TRP A 135 11.35 -8.21 8.79
N LEU A 136 10.54 -8.14 9.85
CA LEU A 136 10.81 -8.82 11.12
C LEU A 136 10.54 -10.32 11.08
N ARG A 137 9.58 -10.76 10.25
CA ARG A 137 9.05 -12.15 10.27
C ARG A 137 9.54 -13.02 9.11
N ASP A 138 9.64 -12.45 7.92
CA ASP A 138 9.89 -13.17 6.67
C ASP A 138 10.55 -12.24 5.63
N ARG A 139 11.89 -12.28 5.58
CA ARG A 139 12.69 -11.45 4.67
C ARG A 139 12.40 -11.72 3.18
N PRO A 140 12.25 -12.98 2.72
CA PRO A 140 11.81 -13.24 1.34
C PRO A 140 10.47 -12.60 0.99
N ARG A 141 9.45 -12.73 1.86
CA ARG A 141 8.14 -12.08 1.64
C ARG A 141 8.23 -10.57 1.71
N TRP A 142 9.05 -10.01 2.60
CA TRP A 142 9.32 -8.58 2.63
C TRP A 142 9.88 -8.08 1.30
N ALA A 143 10.88 -8.76 0.74
CA ALA A 143 11.46 -8.36 -0.53
C ALA A 143 10.43 -8.43 -1.68
N ALA A 144 9.56 -9.46 -1.69
CA ALA A 144 8.47 -9.59 -2.65
C ALA A 144 7.40 -8.49 -2.52
N PHE A 145 7.10 -8.09 -1.28
CA PHE A 145 6.22 -6.95 -0.98
C PHE A 145 6.84 -5.64 -1.49
N MET A 146 8.09 -5.37 -1.13
CA MET A 146 8.79 -4.14 -1.50
C MET A 146 8.97 -3.97 -3.01
N ARG A 147 9.25 -5.06 -3.75
CA ARG A 147 9.33 -4.99 -5.23
C ARG A 147 8.01 -4.56 -5.86
N ARG A 148 6.89 -5.14 -5.41
CA ARG A 148 5.56 -4.80 -5.95
C ARG A 148 5.09 -3.42 -5.51
N TRP A 149 5.31 -3.08 -4.25
CA TRP A 149 4.96 -1.77 -3.72
C TRP A 149 5.80 -0.67 -4.36
N GLY A 150 7.11 -0.89 -4.53
CA GLY A 150 8.00 0.02 -5.24
C GLY A 150 7.60 0.20 -6.71
N PHE A 151 7.26 -0.88 -7.41
CA PHE A 151 6.73 -0.80 -8.78
C PHE A 151 5.44 0.02 -8.83
N LEU A 152 4.51 -0.20 -7.91
CA LEU A 152 3.24 0.54 -7.80
C LEU A 152 3.47 2.04 -7.55
N CYS A 153 4.38 2.39 -6.63
CA CYS A 153 4.75 3.78 -6.38
C CYS A 153 5.39 4.42 -7.61
N ALA A 154 6.32 3.72 -8.26
CA ALA A 154 7.01 4.21 -9.45
C ALA A 154 6.04 4.43 -10.63
N SER A 155 5.14 3.48 -10.90
CA SER A 155 4.14 3.64 -11.95
C SER A 155 3.18 4.79 -11.64
N GLY A 156 2.73 4.91 -10.39
CA GLY A 156 1.93 6.07 -9.96
C GLY A 156 2.65 7.40 -10.15
N LEU A 157 3.94 7.48 -9.80
CA LEU A 157 4.74 8.70 -10.01
C LEU A 157 4.80 9.09 -11.48
N VAL A 158 5.12 8.13 -12.34
CA VAL A 158 5.22 8.36 -13.79
C VAL A 158 3.90 8.90 -14.31
N THR A 159 2.77 8.33 -13.90
CA THR A 159 1.45 8.82 -14.32
C THR A 159 1.16 10.23 -13.82
N TYR A 160 1.56 10.60 -12.60
CA TYR A 160 1.37 11.97 -12.10
C TYR A 160 2.10 13.03 -12.95
N PHE A 161 3.24 12.69 -13.54
CA PHE A 161 3.96 13.59 -14.46
C PHE A 161 3.36 13.60 -15.87
N LEU A 162 2.89 12.44 -16.35
CA LEU A 162 2.35 12.31 -17.72
C LEU A 162 0.89 12.75 -17.84
N TYR A 163 0.14 12.68 -16.74
CA TYR A 163 -1.29 12.92 -16.67
C TYR A 163 -1.63 13.60 -15.34
N PRO A 164 -1.34 14.91 -15.19
CA PRO A 164 -1.76 15.67 -14.01
C PRO A 164 -3.29 15.69 -13.99
N ALA A 165 -3.89 15.12 -12.96
CA ALA A 165 -5.32 14.92 -12.83
C ALA A 165 -5.86 15.70 -11.63
N ALA A 166 -6.83 16.58 -11.88
CA ALA A 166 -7.44 17.39 -10.85
C ALA A 166 -8.46 16.57 -10.03
N PRO A 167 -8.46 16.70 -8.69
CA PRO A 167 -9.44 16.07 -7.83
C PRO A 167 -10.79 16.83 -7.83
N PRO A 168 -11.88 16.23 -7.31
CA PRO A 168 -13.21 16.86 -7.26
C PRO A 168 -13.25 18.22 -6.55
N TRP A 169 -12.57 18.37 -5.41
CA TRP A 169 -12.52 19.66 -4.69
C TRP A 169 -11.87 20.77 -5.54
N TRP A 170 -10.87 20.43 -6.35
CA TRP A 170 -10.20 21.38 -7.23
C TRP A 170 -11.11 21.75 -8.40
N ALA A 171 -11.77 20.76 -9.00
CA ALA A 171 -12.73 20.99 -10.09
C ALA A 171 -13.88 21.90 -9.66
N ALA A 172 -14.41 21.72 -8.44
CA ALA A 172 -15.44 22.60 -7.87
C ALA A 172 -14.94 24.05 -7.69
N GLN A 173 -13.73 24.26 -7.15
CA GLN A 173 -13.14 25.59 -6.98
C GLN A 173 -12.90 26.32 -8.32
N ASN A 174 -12.73 25.58 -9.40
CA ASN A 174 -12.54 26.11 -10.75
C ASN A 174 -13.86 26.13 -11.57
N GLY A 175 -15.01 25.93 -10.93
CA GLY A 175 -16.33 26.04 -11.56
C GLY A 175 -16.70 24.90 -12.52
N LEU A 176 -15.98 23.77 -12.48
CA LEU A 176 -16.27 22.60 -13.31
C LEU A 176 -17.30 21.65 -12.68
N LEU A 177 -17.51 21.76 -11.37
CA LEU A 177 -18.51 21.02 -10.59
C LEU A 177 -19.27 21.98 -9.66
N THR A 178 -20.40 21.51 -9.15
CA THR A 178 -21.04 22.12 -7.97
C THR A 178 -20.10 22.06 -6.75
N GLU A 179 -20.44 22.82 -5.70
CA GLU A 179 -19.58 22.96 -4.53
C GLU A 179 -19.25 21.60 -3.88
N VAL A 180 -17.95 21.31 -3.75
CA VAL A 180 -17.43 20.10 -3.08
C VAL A 180 -16.50 20.53 -1.95
N ALA A 181 -16.85 20.16 -0.73
CA ALA A 181 -16.04 20.41 0.44
C ALA A 181 -14.90 19.38 0.54
N ARG A 182 -13.67 19.83 0.78
CA ARG A 182 -12.54 18.95 1.08
C ARG A 182 -12.51 18.62 2.58
N ILE A 183 -12.98 17.43 2.96
CA ILE A 183 -13.29 17.10 4.37
C ILE A 183 -12.50 15.93 4.97
N SER A 184 -11.48 15.41 4.26
CA SER A 184 -10.72 14.22 4.66
C SER A 184 -10.12 14.30 6.07
N THR A 185 -9.76 15.50 6.54
CA THR A 185 -9.11 15.73 7.85
C THR A 185 -10.06 16.27 8.93
N ARG A 186 -11.34 16.52 8.63
CA ARG A 186 -12.24 17.27 9.55
C ARG A 186 -12.57 16.51 10.83
N GLY A 187 -12.61 15.18 10.77
CA GLY A 187 -12.91 14.34 11.93
C GLY A 187 -11.89 14.50 13.07
N TRP A 188 -10.66 14.93 12.77
CA TRP A 188 -9.62 15.13 13.78
C TRP A 188 -9.76 16.43 14.57
N LYS A 189 -10.27 17.50 13.94
CA LYS A 189 -10.54 18.76 14.63
C LYS A 189 -11.54 18.54 15.77
N ALA A 190 -12.50 17.63 15.58
CA ALA A 190 -13.48 17.27 16.60
C ALA A 190 -12.90 16.56 17.83
N PHE A 191 -11.70 15.94 17.74
CA PHE A 191 -11.01 15.31 18.89
C PHE A 191 -9.94 16.22 19.52
N GLY A 192 -9.89 17.51 19.16
CA GLY A 192 -8.91 18.44 19.72
C GLY A 192 -7.49 18.27 19.18
N MET A 193 -7.27 17.39 18.18
CA MET A 193 -5.97 17.14 17.57
C MET A 193 -5.63 18.19 16.48
N HIS A 194 -5.63 19.46 16.86
CA HIS A 194 -5.42 20.61 15.96
C HIS A 194 -4.02 20.60 15.33
N GLY A 195 -2.98 20.21 16.07
CA GLY A 195 -1.59 20.19 15.57
C GLY A 195 -1.37 19.19 14.43
N ALA A 196 -1.92 17.99 14.58
CA ALA A 196 -1.82 16.94 13.56
C ALA A 196 -2.57 17.29 12.28
N GLY A 197 -3.80 17.81 12.41
CA GLY A 197 -4.60 18.26 11.27
C GLY A 197 -3.90 19.38 10.50
N ASN A 198 -3.24 20.31 11.19
CA ASN A 198 -2.53 21.43 10.55
C ASN A 198 -1.25 20.99 9.83
N LEU A 199 -0.43 20.10 10.42
CA LEU A 199 0.76 19.55 9.77
C LEU A 199 0.42 18.73 8.53
N LEU A 200 -0.66 17.95 8.59
CA LEU A 200 -1.17 17.19 7.46
C LEU A 200 -1.72 18.08 6.36
N ASN A 201 -2.52 19.08 6.70
CA ASN A 201 -2.98 20.07 5.71
C ASN A 201 -1.78 20.78 5.07
N ALA A 202 -0.75 21.16 5.84
CA ALA A 202 0.47 21.74 5.29
C ALA A 202 1.21 20.76 4.36
N GLY A 203 1.30 19.48 4.72
CA GLY A 203 1.86 18.43 3.86
C GLY A 203 1.04 18.15 2.60
N GLN A 204 -0.30 18.23 2.68
CA GLN A 204 -1.22 18.09 1.55
C GLN A 204 -1.19 19.30 0.62
N ILE A 205 -0.97 20.50 1.15
CA ILE A 205 -0.78 21.74 0.37
C ILE A 205 0.60 21.72 -0.29
N ALA A 206 1.63 21.18 0.38
CA ALA A 206 2.96 21.01 -0.18
C ALA A 206 3.05 19.85 -1.18
N SER A 207 2.14 18.86 -1.10
CA SER A 207 1.98 17.83 -2.12
C SER A 207 1.13 18.36 -3.26
N ASN A 208 1.59 18.21 -4.50
CA ASN A 208 0.92 18.72 -5.69
C ASN A 208 -0.61 18.46 -5.69
N PRO A 209 -1.44 19.52 -5.82
CA PRO A 209 -2.89 19.42 -5.74
C PRO A 209 -3.54 18.65 -6.90
N VAL A 210 -2.83 18.42 -8.01
CA VAL A 210 -3.34 17.81 -9.24
C VAL A 210 -2.75 16.42 -9.53
N ALA A 211 -2.48 15.65 -8.47
CA ALA A 211 -2.02 14.26 -8.55
C ALA A 211 -3.11 13.27 -8.13
N ALA A 212 -4.34 13.43 -8.63
CA ALA A 212 -5.48 12.59 -8.22
C ALA A 212 -5.42 11.17 -8.82
N MET A 213 -5.03 11.01 -10.08
CA MET A 213 -5.05 9.72 -10.77
C MET A 213 -3.64 9.19 -11.05
N PRO A 214 -3.31 7.94 -10.68
CA PRO A 214 -4.13 6.97 -9.94
C PRO A 214 -4.26 7.29 -8.44
N SER A 215 -5.34 6.83 -7.80
CA SER A 215 -5.47 6.96 -6.34
C SER A 215 -4.57 5.95 -5.61
N LEU A 216 -3.41 6.42 -5.14
CA LEU A 216 -2.50 5.57 -4.34
C LEU A 216 -3.06 5.24 -2.95
N HIS A 217 -4.01 6.04 -2.44
CA HIS A 217 -4.71 5.75 -1.19
C HIS A 217 -5.44 4.40 -1.25
N THR A 218 -6.32 4.24 -2.24
CA THR A 218 -7.05 2.99 -2.46
C THR A 218 -6.14 1.89 -2.99
N ALA A 219 -5.14 2.23 -3.82
CA ALA A 219 -4.19 1.25 -4.32
C ALA A 219 -3.39 0.61 -3.19
N PHE A 220 -2.90 1.36 -2.20
CA PHE A 220 -2.19 0.78 -1.05
C PHE A 220 -3.12 -0.04 -0.16
N ALA A 221 -4.36 0.42 0.04
CA ALA A 221 -5.36 -0.33 0.81
C ALA A 221 -5.63 -1.69 0.18
N LEU A 222 -5.89 -1.73 -1.14
CA LEU A 222 -6.11 -2.97 -1.88
C LEU A 222 -4.83 -3.82 -1.95
N PHE A 223 -3.68 -3.20 -2.21
CA PHE A 223 -2.39 -3.88 -2.33
C PHE A 223 -2.07 -4.72 -1.10
N VAL A 224 -2.19 -4.13 0.10
CA VAL A 224 -1.94 -4.85 1.35
C VAL A 224 -2.92 -6.00 1.50
N VAL A 225 -4.21 -5.78 1.25
CA VAL A 225 -5.22 -6.83 1.32
C VAL A 225 -4.89 -7.98 0.37
N VAL A 226 -4.68 -7.70 -0.92
CA VAL A 226 -4.36 -8.71 -1.95
C VAL A 226 -3.09 -9.48 -1.61
N PHE A 227 -2.06 -8.81 -1.08
CA PHE A 227 -0.82 -9.45 -0.67
C PHE A 227 -1.04 -10.52 0.41
N PHE A 228 -1.89 -10.22 1.40
CA PHE A 228 -2.16 -11.13 2.52
C PHE A 228 -3.38 -12.04 2.30
N LEU A 229 -4.23 -11.76 1.30
CA LEU A 229 -5.53 -12.41 1.12
C LEU A 229 -5.43 -13.94 1.04
N ARG A 230 -4.43 -14.44 0.31
CA ARG A 230 -4.16 -15.89 0.18
C ARG A 230 -3.62 -16.54 1.45
N SER A 231 -2.99 -15.77 2.34
CA SER A 231 -2.52 -16.27 3.64
C SER A 231 -3.60 -16.17 4.73
N ALA A 232 -4.67 -15.41 4.49
CA ALA A 232 -5.78 -15.25 5.41
C ALA A 232 -6.83 -16.36 5.25
N ARG A 233 -7.44 -16.78 6.36
CA ARG A 233 -8.58 -17.72 6.32
C ARG A 233 -9.75 -17.08 5.57
N ARG A 234 -10.42 -17.83 4.69
CA ARG A 234 -11.52 -17.32 3.83
C ARG A 234 -12.64 -16.61 4.59
N ARG A 235 -12.95 -17.04 5.83
CA ARG A 235 -13.94 -16.37 6.69
C ARG A 235 -13.66 -14.89 6.96
N TRP A 236 -12.39 -14.45 6.85
CA TRP A 236 -11.97 -13.07 7.07
C TRP A 236 -11.92 -12.24 5.78
N TRP A 237 -12.15 -12.85 4.61
CA TRP A 237 -12.13 -12.13 3.33
C TRP A 237 -13.11 -10.95 3.28
N PRO A 238 -14.37 -11.07 3.76
CA PRO A 238 -15.28 -9.93 3.76
C PRO A 238 -14.72 -8.74 4.55
N LEU A 239 -14.16 -8.99 5.74
CA LEU A 239 -13.56 -7.95 6.57
C LEU A 239 -12.33 -7.31 5.91
N LEU A 240 -11.46 -8.12 5.28
CA LEU A 240 -10.28 -7.61 4.58
C LEU A 240 -10.67 -6.78 3.36
N LEU A 241 -11.67 -7.21 2.58
CA LEU A 241 -12.14 -6.50 1.39
C LEU A 241 -12.98 -5.27 1.74
N ALA A 242 -13.60 -5.22 2.93
CA ALA A 242 -14.28 -4.03 3.42
C ALA A 242 -13.32 -2.85 3.59
N TYR A 243 -12.04 -3.08 3.86
CA TYR A 243 -11.06 -2.01 4.04
C TYR A 243 -10.82 -1.15 2.78
N PRO A 244 -10.42 -1.70 1.61
CA PRO A 244 -10.25 -0.90 0.40
C PRO A 244 -11.58 -0.25 -0.04
N LEU A 245 -12.73 -0.89 0.21
CA LEU A 245 -14.03 -0.29 -0.06
C LEU A 245 -14.32 0.91 0.86
N ALA A 246 -14.01 0.81 2.14
CA ALA A 246 -14.12 1.91 3.09
C ALA A 246 -13.19 3.07 2.71
N MET A 247 -11.97 2.76 2.24
CA MET A 247 -11.04 3.77 1.72
C MET A 247 -11.61 4.45 0.47
N THR A 248 -12.16 3.68 -0.48
CA THR A 248 -12.84 4.23 -1.67
C THR A 248 -13.96 5.18 -1.26
N PHE A 249 -14.89 4.71 -0.41
CA PHE A 249 -15.98 5.54 0.10
C PHE A 249 -15.46 6.82 0.74
N THR A 250 -14.46 6.71 1.61
CA THR A 250 -13.85 7.84 2.31
C THR A 250 -13.33 8.90 1.34
N LEU A 251 -12.59 8.52 0.31
CA LEU A 251 -11.97 9.48 -0.60
C LEU A 251 -12.97 10.16 -1.53
N VAL A 252 -13.96 9.41 -2.00
CA VAL A 252 -15.03 9.96 -2.86
C VAL A 252 -15.93 10.88 -2.03
N TYR A 253 -16.38 10.44 -0.85
CA TYR A 253 -17.16 11.28 0.07
C TYR A 253 -16.40 12.55 0.47
N SER A 254 -15.09 12.44 0.74
CA SER A 254 -14.29 13.57 1.21
C SER A 254 -13.84 14.55 0.12
N GLY A 255 -14.18 14.29 -1.14
CA GLY A 255 -13.85 15.15 -2.28
C GLY A 255 -12.42 14.98 -2.79
N GLU A 256 -11.65 14.00 -2.30
CA GLU A 256 -10.25 13.81 -2.65
C GLU A 256 -10.04 13.10 -4.00
N HIS A 257 -10.95 12.21 -4.40
CA HIS A 257 -10.83 11.42 -5.63
C HIS A 257 -12.18 11.14 -6.28
N TYR A 258 -12.17 11.00 -7.60
CA TYR A 258 -13.25 10.39 -8.37
C TYR A 258 -13.19 8.85 -8.26
N VAL A 259 -14.28 8.17 -8.62
CA VAL A 259 -14.30 6.70 -8.64
C VAL A 259 -13.36 6.16 -9.72
N ILE A 260 -13.22 6.83 -10.87
CA ILE A 260 -12.26 6.42 -11.91
C ILE A 260 -10.82 6.39 -11.39
N ASP A 261 -10.41 7.34 -10.55
CA ASP A 261 -9.07 7.38 -9.94
C ASP A 261 -8.79 6.11 -9.12
N VAL A 262 -9.81 5.65 -8.42
CA VAL A 262 -9.80 4.44 -7.59
C VAL A 262 -9.65 3.21 -8.47
N LEU A 263 -10.45 3.09 -9.53
CA LEU A 263 -10.43 1.95 -10.44
C LEU A 263 -9.06 1.84 -11.14
N VAL A 264 -8.49 2.96 -11.60
CA VAL A 264 -7.14 2.98 -12.19
C VAL A 264 -6.08 2.60 -11.15
N GLY A 265 -6.20 3.09 -9.90
CA GLY A 265 -5.34 2.67 -8.80
C GLY A 265 -5.39 1.17 -8.54
N TRP A 266 -6.59 0.57 -8.55
CA TRP A 266 -6.76 -0.88 -8.39
C TRP A 266 -6.22 -1.68 -9.58
N ALA A 267 -6.39 -1.17 -10.81
CA ALA A 267 -5.78 -1.75 -11.99
C ALA A 267 -4.24 -1.77 -11.86
N TYR A 268 -3.64 -0.72 -11.30
CA TYR A 268 -2.20 -0.65 -11.06
C TYR A 268 -1.73 -1.67 -10.02
N VAL A 269 -2.56 -1.97 -9.00
CA VAL A 269 -2.28 -3.10 -8.10
C VAL A 269 -2.22 -4.41 -8.89
N GLY A 270 -3.23 -4.68 -9.72
CA GLY A 270 -3.24 -5.88 -10.57
C GLY A 270 -2.01 -5.97 -11.46
N LEU A 271 -1.64 -4.86 -12.12
CA LEU A 271 -0.46 -4.75 -12.96
C LEU A 271 0.84 -5.03 -12.18
N ALA A 272 0.98 -4.45 -10.99
CA ALA A 272 2.15 -4.65 -10.14
C ALA A 272 2.32 -6.13 -9.75
N PHE A 273 1.24 -6.82 -9.38
CA PHE A 273 1.29 -8.24 -9.06
C PHE A 273 1.59 -9.11 -10.29
N LEU A 274 1.04 -8.76 -11.45
CA LEU A 274 1.24 -9.48 -12.70
C LEU A 274 2.68 -9.34 -13.21
N VAL A 275 3.14 -8.11 -13.45
CA VAL A 275 4.44 -7.80 -14.07
C VAL A 275 5.58 -8.25 -13.17
N VAL A 276 5.57 -7.86 -11.89
CA VAL A 276 6.62 -8.27 -10.95
C VAL A 276 6.58 -9.77 -10.72
N GLY A 277 5.39 -10.38 -10.66
CA GLY A 277 5.25 -11.83 -10.53
C GLY A 277 5.79 -12.60 -11.73
N LEU A 278 5.56 -12.13 -12.96
CA LEU A 278 6.13 -12.70 -14.17
C LEU A 278 7.66 -12.58 -14.18
N GLY A 279 8.18 -11.40 -13.82
CA GLY A 279 9.63 -11.17 -13.71
C GLY A 279 10.30 -12.08 -12.69
N GLU A 280 9.69 -12.27 -11.51
CA GLU A 280 10.18 -13.20 -10.48
C GLU A 280 10.20 -14.65 -10.95
N ARG A 281 9.14 -15.11 -11.63
CA ARG A 281 9.05 -16.48 -12.18
C ARG A 281 10.09 -16.71 -13.28
N TRP A 282 10.22 -15.76 -14.21
CA TRP A 282 11.21 -15.81 -15.28
C TRP A 282 12.63 -15.84 -14.73
N TRP A 283 12.91 -15.00 -13.73
CA TRP A 283 14.22 -14.96 -13.09
C TRP A 283 14.53 -16.29 -12.38
N ALA A 284 13.55 -16.85 -11.68
CA ALA A 284 13.70 -18.16 -11.03
C ALA A 284 13.98 -19.28 -12.04
N ALA A 285 13.25 -19.30 -13.17
CA ALA A 285 13.46 -20.27 -14.24
C ALA A 285 14.87 -20.19 -14.86
N ARG A 286 15.43 -18.99 -14.99
CA ARG A 286 16.80 -18.78 -15.50
C ARG A 286 17.91 -19.16 -14.52
N ARG A 287 17.62 -19.16 -13.22
CA ARG A 287 18.56 -19.57 -12.17
C ARG A 287 18.42 -21.04 -11.79
N ALA A 288 17.41 -21.75 -12.30
CA ALA A 288 17.32 -23.19 -12.12
C ALA A 288 18.56 -23.82 -12.80
N PRO A 289 19.36 -24.63 -12.08
CA PRO A 289 20.45 -25.36 -12.71
C PRO A 289 19.88 -26.14 -13.90
N ALA A 290 20.54 -26.07 -15.05
CA ALA A 290 20.26 -27.03 -16.12
C ALA A 290 20.43 -28.42 -15.50
N SER A 291 19.33 -29.13 -15.29
CA SER A 291 19.37 -30.55 -14.96
C SER A 291 20.14 -31.20 -16.12
N GLY A 292 21.41 -31.52 -15.88
CA GLY A 292 22.22 -32.27 -16.83
C GLY A 292 21.50 -33.56 -17.22
N PRO A 293 21.79 -34.13 -18.41
CA PRO A 293 21.15 -35.36 -18.84
C PRO A 293 21.27 -36.43 -17.73
N PRO A 294 20.24 -37.25 -17.49
CA PRO A 294 20.40 -38.40 -16.60
C PRO A 294 21.55 -39.23 -17.15
N ASP A 295 22.58 -39.42 -16.33
CA ASP A 295 23.77 -40.20 -16.67
C ASP A 295 23.31 -41.65 -16.89
N GLY A 296 22.95 -41.96 -18.14
CA GLY A 296 22.62 -43.28 -18.62
C GLY A 296 23.89 -44.09 -18.81
N GLY A 297 24.55 -44.44 -17.70
CA GLY A 297 25.60 -45.45 -17.70
C GLY A 297 24.99 -46.84 -17.93
N PRO A 298 25.42 -47.62 -18.93
CA PRO A 298 24.95 -48.99 -19.09
C PRO A 298 25.39 -49.81 -17.87
N ARG A 299 24.42 -50.33 -17.10
CA ARG A 299 24.69 -51.42 -16.16
C ARG A 299 25.08 -52.64 -16.98
N GLY A 300 26.38 -52.92 -17.02
CA GLY A 300 26.92 -54.15 -17.57
C GLY A 300 26.21 -55.34 -16.92
N ALA A 301 25.60 -56.14 -17.78
CA ALA A 301 25.09 -57.44 -17.46
C ALA A 301 26.29 -58.39 -17.30
N GLU A 302 26.35 -59.09 -16.17
CA GLU A 302 26.97 -60.40 -16.12
C GLU A 302 26.08 -61.29 -15.23
N ALA A 303 25.33 -62.15 -15.92
CA ALA A 303 24.65 -63.34 -15.43
C ALA A 303 25.67 -64.51 -15.54
N ASP A 304 25.68 -65.63 -14.83
CA ASP A 304 24.73 -66.36 -13.97
C ASP A 304 25.56 -67.55 -13.31
N PRO A 305 25.05 -68.75 -12.91
CA PRO A 305 24.71 -69.17 -11.52
C PRO A 305 25.35 -70.52 -11.04
N VAL A 306 24.88 -71.09 -9.90
CA VAL A 306 24.96 -72.53 -9.43
C VAL A 306 26.26 -72.93 -8.69
N ALA A 307 26.34 -73.61 -7.53
CA ALA A 307 25.50 -74.57 -6.80
C ALA A 307 25.73 -74.54 -5.25
N ASP A 308 24.75 -75.05 -4.50
CA ASP A 308 24.82 -75.52 -3.10
C ASP A 308 24.78 -77.08 -3.11
N PRO A 309 24.93 -77.85 -2.00
CA PRO A 309 25.93 -77.92 -0.91
C PRO A 309 26.50 -79.38 -0.77
N PRO A 310 27.12 -79.85 0.35
CA PRO A 310 26.32 -80.41 1.45
C PRO A 310 26.89 -80.31 2.91
N ALA A 311 25.91 -80.36 3.84
CA ALA A 311 25.81 -80.74 5.25
C ALA A 311 26.97 -81.35 6.11
N VAL A 312 27.09 -80.79 7.35
CA VAL A 312 27.09 -81.45 8.72
C VAL A 312 28.39 -82.19 9.17
N PRO A 313 28.79 -82.31 10.48
CA PRO A 313 28.02 -82.17 11.74
C PRO A 313 28.57 -81.36 12.93
N ALA A 314 27.59 -81.08 13.81
CA ALA A 314 27.56 -80.90 15.27
C ALA A 314 28.82 -81.13 16.13
N THR A 315 28.93 -80.34 17.22
CA THR A 315 29.09 -80.89 18.58
C THR A 315 28.71 -79.87 19.66
N ARG A 316 27.74 -80.30 20.49
CA ARG A 316 27.40 -80.03 21.90
C ARG A 316 27.64 -78.67 22.54
#